data_AF-A0A812J3U3-F1
#
_entry.id   AF-A0A812J3U3-F1
#
_cell.length_a   1.000
_cell.length_b   1.000
_cell.length_c   1.000
_cell.angle_alpha   90.00
_cell.angle_beta   90.00
_cell.angle_gamma   90.00
#
_symmetry.space_group_name_H-M   'P 1'
#
loop_
_entity.id
_entity.type
_entity.pdbx_description
1 polymer ?
#
loop_
_entity_poly.entity_id
_entity_poly.type
_entity_poly.pdbx_seq_one_letter_code
_entity_poly.pdbx_strand_id
1 'polypeptide(L)'
;MSAFGLVDSYEEFSEWRAASSRALLLALQLHPAERLERLAEPLQKAIRDGLEDAREEVRSCARQCFWAFTEKFQERGLRFLALLNANRQRQLRAEAPAAAGGAAPAPAAKARARSVSQKRSRDSPEARVE
;
A
#
# COMPACT_ATOMS: atom_id res chain seq x y z
N MET A 1 -10.98 -35.38 -15.21
CA MET A 1 -11.33 -34.45 -14.11
C MET A 1 -10.80 -33.08 -14.51
N SER A 2 -11.68 -32.13 -14.82
CA SER A 2 -11.30 -30.88 -15.49
C SER A 2 -10.70 -29.86 -14.53
N ALA A 3 -9.48 -29.39 -14.82
CA ALA A 3 -8.88 -28.24 -14.14
C ALA A 3 -9.67 -26.93 -14.37
N PHE A 4 -10.49 -26.89 -15.42
CA PHE A 4 -11.26 -25.71 -15.85
C PHE A 4 -12.18 -25.16 -14.73
N GLY A 5 -12.98 -26.01 -14.09
CA GLY A 5 -13.93 -25.59 -13.06
C GLY A 5 -13.29 -25.13 -11.75
N LEU A 6 -11.98 -25.36 -11.56
CA LEU A 6 -11.26 -24.91 -10.37
C LEU A 6 -10.71 -23.48 -10.55
N VAL A 7 -10.46 -23.05 -11.79
CA VAL A 7 -10.02 -21.69 -12.11
C VAL A 7 -11.18 -20.70 -11.99
N ASP A 8 -12.36 -21.03 -12.52
CA ASP A 8 -13.57 -20.19 -12.39
C ASP A 8 -13.90 -19.89 -10.94
N SER A 9 -13.94 -20.89 -10.05
CA SER A 9 -14.20 -20.67 -8.62
C SER A 9 -13.13 -19.80 -7.96
N TYR A 10 -11.85 -19.94 -8.33
CA TYR A 10 -10.77 -19.12 -7.77
C TYR A 10 -10.84 -17.65 -8.23
N GLU A 11 -11.17 -17.40 -9.50
CA GLU A 11 -11.42 -16.05 -9.99
C GLU A 11 -12.65 -15.45 -9.29
N GLU A 12 -13.78 -16.16 -9.23
CA GLU A 12 -15.01 -15.69 -8.58
C GLU A 12 -14.77 -15.31 -7.09
N PHE A 13 -14.14 -16.18 -6.29
CA PHE A 13 -13.76 -15.85 -4.90
C PHE A 13 -12.78 -14.67 -4.77
N SER A 14 -12.02 -14.37 -5.82
CA SER A 14 -11.06 -13.28 -5.83
C SER A 14 -11.68 -11.94 -6.28
N GLU A 15 -12.68 -11.99 -7.16
CA GLU A 15 -13.57 -10.86 -7.47
C GLU A 15 -14.42 -10.48 -6.25
N TRP A 16 -15.00 -11.47 -5.56
CA TRP A 16 -15.77 -11.23 -4.33
C TRP A 16 -14.95 -10.49 -3.26
N ARG A 17 -13.66 -10.80 -3.09
CA ARG A 17 -12.79 -10.05 -2.17
C ARG A 17 -12.54 -8.61 -2.63
N ALA A 18 -12.30 -8.38 -3.92
CA ALA A 18 -12.14 -7.03 -4.46
C ALA A 18 -13.44 -6.21 -4.30
N ALA A 19 -14.59 -6.78 -4.69
CA ALA A 19 -15.91 -6.17 -4.53
C ALA A 19 -16.23 -5.86 -3.07
N SER A 20 -15.95 -6.79 -2.15
CA SER A 20 -16.14 -6.61 -0.71
C SER A 20 -15.27 -5.46 -0.16
N SER A 21 -14.00 -5.36 -0.58
CA SER A 21 -13.14 -4.25 -0.14
C SER A 21 -13.63 -2.89 -0.64
N ARG A 22 -14.15 -2.82 -1.87
CA ARG A 22 -14.76 -1.60 -2.43
C ARG A 22 -16.07 -1.23 -1.71
N ALA A 23 -16.91 -2.20 -1.39
CA ALA A 23 -18.13 -1.98 -0.60
C ALA A 23 -17.81 -1.47 0.82
N LEU A 24 -16.77 -2.01 1.45
CA LEU A 24 -16.26 -1.54 2.74
C LEU A 24 -15.78 -0.08 2.69
N LEU A 25 -15.05 0.30 1.65
CA LEU A 25 -14.61 1.69 1.45
C LEU A 25 -15.80 2.64 1.32
N LEU A 26 -16.78 2.29 0.48
CA LEU A 26 -18.01 3.09 0.30
C LEU A 26 -18.79 3.23 1.61
N ALA A 27 -18.89 2.16 2.41
CA ALA A 27 -19.55 2.22 3.73
C ALA A 27 -18.84 3.18 4.70
N LEU A 28 -17.50 3.20 4.72
CA LEU A 28 -16.71 4.13 5.54
C LEU A 28 -16.84 5.59 5.09
N GLN A 29 -16.98 5.84 3.78
CA GLN A 29 -17.14 7.18 3.22
C GLN A 29 -18.56 7.73 3.44
N LEU A 30 -19.58 6.91 3.16
CA LEU A 30 -21.00 7.32 3.14
C LEU A 30 -21.67 7.34 4.52
N HIS A 31 -21.22 6.54 5.48
CA HIS A 31 -21.84 6.50 6.81
C HIS A 31 -21.13 7.41 7.82
N PRO A 32 -21.89 8.00 8.77
CA PRO A 32 -21.33 8.83 9.82
C PRO A 32 -20.79 7.93 10.95
N ALA A 33 -19.92 8.50 11.81
CA ALA A 33 -19.11 7.73 12.75
C ALA A 33 -19.95 6.94 13.76
N GLU A 34 -21.06 7.50 14.23
CA GLU A 34 -21.96 6.94 15.25
C GLU A 34 -22.58 5.61 14.79
N ARG A 35 -22.88 5.48 13.49
CA ARG A 35 -23.37 4.22 12.89
C ARG A 35 -22.26 3.17 12.82
N LEU A 36 -21.00 3.59 12.66
CA LEU A 36 -19.84 2.74 12.49
C LEU A 36 -19.15 2.37 13.82
N GLU A 37 -19.42 3.07 14.92
CA GLU A 37 -18.79 2.85 16.24
C GLU A 37 -18.88 1.39 16.71
N ARG A 38 -20.08 0.80 16.60
CA ARG A 38 -20.36 -0.59 17.02
C ARG A 38 -19.68 -1.63 16.11
N LEU A 39 -19.21 -1.21 14.94
CA LEU A 39 -18.51 -2.02 13.96
C LEU A 39 -17.00 -1.70 13.93
N ALA A 40 -16.50 -0.73 14.71
CA ALA A 40 -15.13 -0.26 14.59
C ALA A 40 -14.06 -1.34 14.77
N GLU A 41 -14.26 -2.30 15.68
CA GLU A 41 -13.38 -3.46 15.86
C GLU A 41 -13.43 -4.43 14.66
N PRO A 42 -14.61 -4.93 14.22
CA PRO A 42 -14.75 -5.65 12.95
C PRO A 42 -14.13 -4.94 11.74
N LEU A 43 -14.32 -3.61 11.62
CA LEU A 43 -13.78 -2.80 10.54
C LEU A 43 -12.25 -2.76 10.59
N GLN A 44 -11.63 -2.54 11.76
CA GLN A 44 -10.17 -2.59 11.92
C GLN A 44 -9.61 -3.97 11.56
N LYS A 45 -10.28 -5.06 11.99
CA LYS A 45 -9.89 -6.42 11.60
C LYS A 45 -9.96 -6.60 10.08
N ALA A 46 -11.07 -6.25 9.45
CA ALA A 46 -11.24 -6.36 8.00
C ALA A 46 -10.20 -5.53 7.21
N ILE A 47 -9.86 -4.32 7.67
CA ILE A 47 -8.81 -3.49 7.08
C ILE A 47 -7.44 -4.16 7.22
N ARG A 48 -7.09 -4.66 8.41
CA ARG A 48 -5.82 -5.37 8.64
C ARG A 48 -5.69 -6.59 7.74
N ASP A 49 -6.71 -7.44 7.73
CA ASP A 49 -6.72 -8.68 6.95
C ASP A 49 -6.66 -8.35 5.44
N GLY A 50 -7.31 -7.27 4.99
CA GLY A 50 -7.19 -6.75 3.62
C GLY A 50 -5.83 -6.13 3.24
N LEU A 51 -5.09 -5.55 4.19
CA LEU A 51 -3.71 -5.10 3.97
C LEU A 51 -2.74 -6.27 3.76
N GLU A 52 -3.10 -7.48 4.19
CA GLU A 52 -2.32 -8.71 4.05
C GLU A 52 -2.79 -9.62 2.90
N ASP A 53 -3.87 -9.24 2.19
CA ASP A 53 -4.38 -10.00 1.04
C ASP A 53 -3.32 -10.17 -0.07
N ALA A 54 -3.37 -11.28 -0.79
CA ALA A 54 -2.49 -11.60 -1.91
C ALA A 54 -2.66 -10.67 -3.13
N ARG A 55 -3.87 -10.13 -3.38
CA ARG A 55 -4.16 -9.25 -4.54
C ARG A 55 -3.87 -7.77 -4.21
N GLU A 56 -3.15 -7.09 -5.09
CA GLU A 56 -2.80 -5.67 -4.89
C GLU A 56 -4.03 -4.74 -4.90
N GLU A 57 -5.08 -5.07 -5.66
CA GLU A 57 -6.33 -4.29 -5.63
C GLU A 57 -6.97 -4.26 -4.25
N VAL A 58 -7.05 -5.41 -3.57
CA VAL A 58 -7.59 -5.52 -2.21
C VAL A 58 -6.71 -4.76 -1.23
N ARG A 59 -5.37 -4.90 -1.35
CA ARG A 59 -4.43 -4.14 -0.52
C ARG A 59 -4.55 -2.63 -0.74
N SER A 60 -4.73 -2.18 -1.99
CA SER A 60 -4.89 -0.76 -2.33
C SER A 60 -6.17 -0.19 -1.75
N CYS A 61 -7.29 -0.91 -1.91
CA CYS A 61 -8.55 -0.54 -1.32
C CYS A 61 -8.50 -0.55 0.22
N ALA A 62 -7.80 -1.51 0.83
CA ALA A 62 -7.59 -1.56 2.29
C ALA A 62 -6.77 -0.36 2.82
N ARG A 63 -5.81 0.17 2.05
CA ARG A 63 -5.09 1.42 2.40
C ARG A 63 -6.01 2.64 2.35
N GLN A 64 -6.91 2.71 1.37
CA GLN A 64 -7.96 3.73 1.32
C GLN A 64 -8.94 3.61 2.49
N CYS A 65 -9.37 2.39 2.83
CA CYS A 65 -10.22 2.11 3.99
C CYS A 65 -9.55 2.52 5.31
N PHE A 66 -8.24 2.30 5.47
CA PHE A 66 -7.48 2.77 6.64
C PHE A 66 -7.58 4.29 6.80
N TRP A 67 -7.43 5.05 5.71
CA TRP A 67 -7.50 6.51 5.76
C TRP A 67 -8.93 7.01 6.02
N ALA A 68 -9.93 6.48 5.32
CA ALA A 68 -11.34 6.79 5.59
C ALA A 68 -11.76 6.44 7.04
N PHE A 69 -11.26 5.32 7.59
CA PHE A 69 -11.48 4.97 8.99
C PHE A 69 -10.80 5.97 9.95
N THR A 70 -9.59 6.42 9.62
CA THR A 70 -8.82 7.36 10.45
C THR A 70 -9.43 8.78 10.43
N GLU A 71 -10.06 9.19 9.33
CA GLU A 71 -10.84 10.44 9.27
C GLU A 71 -12.05 10.42 10.22
N LYS A 72 -12.72 9.28 10.38
CA LYS A 72 -13.88 9.13 11.30
C LYS A 72 -13.44 8.87 12.76
N PHE A 73 -12.36 8.12 12.97
CA PHE A 73 -11.93 7.63 14.27
C PHE A 73 -10.44 7.89 14.53
N GLN A 74 -10.04 9.17 14.52
CA GLN A 74 -8.63 9.59 14.51
C GLN A 74 -7.76 8.93 15.58
N GLU A 75 -8.18 8.91 16.85
CA GLU A 75 -7.43 8.21 17.91
C GLU A 75 -7.28 6.70 17.65
N ARG A 76 -8.36 6.04 17.23
CA ARG A 76 -8.36 4.59 16.97
C ARG A 76 -7.52 4.26 15.74
N GLY A 77 -7.55 5.09 14.70
CA GLY A 77 -6.73 4.97 13.50
C GLY A 77 -5.24 5.16 13.78
N LEU A 78 -4.86 6.15 14.61
CA LEU A 78 -3.49 6.37 15.04
C LEU A 78 -2.96 5.23 15.92
N ARG A 79 -3.76 4.72 16.88
CA ARG A 79 -3.40 3.52 17.66
C ARG A 79 -3.26 2.30 16.76
N PHE A 80 -4.17 2.11 15.80
CA PHE A 80 -4.10 1.00 14.85
C PHE A 80 -2.84 1.07 13.97
N LEU A 81 -2.48 2.26 13.47
CA LEU A 81 -1.24 2.47 12.72
C LEU A 81 0.01 2.08 13.53
N ALA A 82 0.04 2.43 14.82
CA ALA A 82 1.15 2.09 15.72
C ALA A 82 1.32 0.58 15.91
N LEU A 83 0.24 -0.21 15.81
CA LEU A 83 0.25 -1.68 15.91
C LEU A 83 0.66 -2.38 14.60
N LEU A 84 0.66 -1.67 13.46
CA LEU A 84 1.08 -2.25 12.18
C LEU A 84 2.61 -2.33 12.05
N ASN A 85 3.08 -3.33 11.29
CA ASN A 85 4.50 -3.52 10.98
C ASN A 85 5.14 -2.28 10.35
N ALA A 86 6.42 -1.99 10.67
CA ALA A 86 7.16 -0.81 10.21
C ALA A 86 7.29 -0.66 8.68
N ASN A 87 7.04 -1.72 7.90
CA ASN A 87 6.89 -1.64 6.45
C ASN A 87 5.52 -1.05 6.06
N ARG A 88 4.42 -1.58 6.63
CA ARG A 88 3.04 -1.10 6.42
C ARG A 88 2.85 0.34 6.91
N GLN A 89 3.44 0.70 8.05
CA GLN A 89 3.44 2.09 8.53
C GLN A 89 4.06 3.07 7.52
N ARG A 90 5.18 2.68 6.90
CA ARG A 90 5.84 3.49 5.86
C ARG A 90 5.00 3.57 4.58
N GLN A 91 4.40 2.45 4.16
CA GLN A 91 3.52 2.41 2.99
C GLN A 91 2.30 3.32 3.20
N LEU A 92 1.58 3.18 4.31
CA LEU A 92 0.42 4.02 4.63
C LEU A 92 0.81 5.50 4.69
N ARG A 93 1.88 5.86 5.41
CA ARG A 93 2.35 7.26 5.50
C ARG A 93 2.76 7.87 4.16
N ALA A 94 3.28 7.07 3.22
CA ALA A 94 3.60 7.54 1.86
C ALA A 94 2.34 7.80 1.02
N GLU A 95 1.26 7.07 1.30
CA GLU A 95 -0.06 7.21 0.68
C GLU A 95 -1.03 8.03 1.55
N ALA A 96 -0.51 8.81 2.51
CA ALA A 96 -1.33 9.67 3.34
C ALA A 96 -2.01 10.75 2.47
N PRO A 97 -3.34 10.95 2.57
CA PRO A 97 -3.96 12.10 1.94
C PRO A 97 -3.28 13.35 2.50
N ALA A 98 -2.83 14.23 1.58
CA ALA A 98 -1.98 15.35 1.94
C ALA A 98 -2.75 16.37 2.79
N ALA A 99 -2.74 16.17 4.11
CA ALA A 99 -3.08 17.21 5.07
C ALA A 99 -2.17 18.41 4.77
N ALA A 100 -2.78 19.52 4.35
CA ALA A 100 -2.05 20.69 3.89
C ALA A 100 -1.08 21.18 4.97
N GLY A 101 0.23 21.20 4.68
CA GLY A 101 1.24 21.79 5.57
C GLY A 101 2.19 20.83 6.29
N GLY A 102 2.46 19.62 5.78
CA GLY A 102 3.48 18.72 6.35
C GLY A 102 4.54 18.27 5.33
N ALA A 103 5.65 19.01 5.20
CA ALA A 103 6.73 18.63 4.29
C ALA A 103 7.44 17.34 4.75
N ALA A 104 7.42 16.30 3.92
CA ALA A 104 8.23 15.09 4.06
C ALA A 104 8.99 14.82 2.74
N PRO A 105 10.27 14.41 2.78
CA PRO A 105 11.09 14.29 1.58
C PRO A 105 10.69 13.06 0.76
N ALA A 106 10.59 13.24 -0.56
CA ALA A 106 10.27 12.16 -1.50
C ALA A 106 11.30 11.03 -1.45
N PRO A 107 10.89 9.75 -1.41
CA PRO A 107 11.81 8.64 -1.56
C PRO A 107 12.34 8.61 -2.99
N ALA A 108 13.64 8.85 -3.17
CA ALA A 108 14.28 8.90 -4.48
C ALA A 108 14.04 7.60 -5.26
N ALA A 109 13.35 7.71 -6.40
CA ALA A 109 13.16 6.62 -7.34
C ALA A 109 14.52 6.17 -7.89
N LYS A 110 15.08 5.09 -7.33
CA LYS A 110 16.30 4.45 -7.86
C LYS A 110 15.97 3.73 -9.16
N ALA A 111 15.97 4.51 -10.24
CA ALA A 111 16.04 3.99 -11.59
C ALA A 111 17.20 2.99 -11.68
N ARG A 112 16.89 1.72 -11.98
CA ARG A 112 17.89 0.70 -12.31
C ARG A 112 18.47 1.01 -13.69
N ALA A 113 19.38 1.99 -13.74
CA ALA A 113 20.26 2.19 -14.87
C ALA A 113 21.10 0.90 -15.04
N ARG A 114 20.88 0.19 -16.14
CA ARG A 114 21.69 -0.97 -16.52
C ARG A 114 23.02 -0.45 -17.07
N SER A 115 24.03 -0.36 -16.22
CA SER A 115 25.40 0.05 -16.59
C SER A 115 26.07 -1.00 -17.48
N VAL A 116 25.76 -0.95 -18.77
CA VAL A 116 26.47 -1.68 -19.82
C VAL A 116 27.72 -0.89 -20.22
N SER A 117 28.89 -1.50 -20.09
CA SER A 117 30.16 -1.14 -20.76
C SER A 117 30.72 0.29 -20.48
N GLN A 118 32.02 0.57 -20.56
CA GLN A 118 33.11 -0.23 -21.10
C GLN A 118 34.44 0.10 -20.39
N LYS A 119 35.18 -0.96 -20.08
CA LYS A 119 36.65 -1.10 -20.01
C LYS A 119 37.51 0.17 -19.79
N ARG A 120 38.22 0.18 -18.66
CA ARG A 120 39.41 1.03 -18.44
C ARG A 120 40.46 0.79 -19.53
N SER A 121 40.88 1.86 -20.19
CA SER A 121 42.22 1.98 -20.79
C SER A 121 42.86 3.22 -20.16
N ARG A 122 43.98 3.02 -19.48
CA ARG A 122 44.65 4.04 -18.67
C ARG A 122 45.76 4.63 -19.54
N ASP A 123 45.48 5.76 -20.16
CA ASP A 123 46.48 6.56 -20.85
C ASP A 123 47.46 7.13 -19.81
N SER A 124 48.76 7.13 -20.12
CA SER A 124 49.82 7.64 -19.24
C SER A 124 50.56 8.77 -19.94
N PRO A 125 50.77 9.91 -19.27
CA PRO A 125 51.38 11.08 -19.89
C PRO A 125 52.90 10.97 -20.08
N GLU A 126 53.38 11.85 -20.95
CA GLU A 126 54.75 12.15 -21.37
C GLU A 126 55.89 11.97 -20.33
N ALA A 127 57.08 11.57 -20.81
CA ALA A 127 58.22 12.51 -20.93
C ALA A 127 59.51 11.84 -21.46
N ARG A 128 59.97 12.33 -22.62
CA ARG A 128 61.35 12.74 -22.91
C ARG A 128 62.49 12.14 -22.08
N VAL A 129 63.26 11.27 -22.73
CA VAL A 129 64.72 11.42 -22.77
C VAL A 129 65.04 11.67 -24.25
N GLU A 130 65.71 12.75 -24.66
CA GLU A 130 66.51 13.75 -23.93
C GLU A 130 66.05 15.20 -24.22
#